data_AF-A0A0C2BBT0-F1
#
_entry.id   AF-A0A0C2BBT0-F1
#
_cell.length_a   1.000
_cell.length_b   1.000
_cell.length_c   1.000
_cell.angle_alpha   90.00
_cell.angle_beta   90.00
_cell.angle_gamma   90.00
#
_symmetry.space_group_name_H-M   'P 1'
#
loop_
_entity.id
_entity.type
_entity.pdbx_description
1 polymer ?
#
loop_
_entity_poly.entity_id
_entity_poly.type
_entity_poly.pdbx_seq_one_letter_code
_entity_poly.pdbx_strand_id
1 'polypeptide(L)' 'MLWLLVPFVLFLVAPPWVNRVDPVVVGLPFLAFWLLVSTLVTPVAVWLAYRGDRRLMKRRAEVAK' A
#
# COMPACT_ATOMS: atom_id res chain seq x y z
N MET A 1 -23.93 12.70 26.60
CA MET A 1 -23.53 13.21 25.28
C MET A 1 -22.02 13.35 25.13
N LEU A 2 -21.27 13.83 26.13
CA LEU A 2 -19.80 13.97 26.06
C LEU A 2 -19.03 12.68 25.71
N TRP A 3 -19.56 11.51 26.11
CA TRP A 3 -19.01 10.19 25.77
C TRP A 3 -18.90 9.90 24.26
N LEU A 4 -19.70 10.58 23.43
CA LEU A 4 -19.59 10.47 21.97
C LEU A 4 -18.32 11.11 21.41
N LEU A 5 -17.68 12.01 22.16
CA LEU A 5 -16.42 12.64 21.76
C LEU A 5 -15.21 11.74 22.03
N VAL A 6 -15.34 10.72 22.87
CA VAL A 6 -14.26 9.80 23.24
C VAL A 6 -13.60 9.15 22.01
N PRO A 7 -14.33 8.51 21.07
CA PRO A 7 -13.71 7.96 19.87
C PRO A 7 -13.06 9.03 18.99
N PHE A 8 -13.59 10.26 18.99
CA PHE A 8 -13.05 11.38 18.22
C PHE A 8 -11.71 11.87 18.78
N VAL A 9 -11.64 12.07 20.10
CA VAL A 9 -10.40 12.45 20.80
C VAL A 9 -9.37 11.32 20.69
N LEU A 10 -9.79 10.05 20.82
CA LEU A 10 -8.90 8.91 20.60
C LEU A 10 -8.35 8.90 19.18
N PHE A 11 -9.15 9.14 18.15
CA PHE A 11 -8.65 9.16 16.77
C PHE A 11 -7.75 10.36 16.44
N LEU A 12 -7.92 11.49 17.13
CA LEU A 12 -7.08 12.68 16.92
C LEU A 12 -5.78 12.59 17.71
N VAL A 13 -5.84 12.11 18.95
CA VAL A 13 -4.74 12.17 19.91
C VAL A 13 -3.96 10.86 19.97
N ALA A 14 -4.61 9.70 19.89
CA ALA A 14 -3.91 8.43 20.02
C ALA A 14 -2.94 8.16 18.86
N PRO A 15 -3.28 8.41 17.57
CA PRO A 15 -2.39 8.05 16.47
C PRO A 15 -1.02 8.72 16.56
N PRO A 16 -0.85 10.03 16.84
CA PRO A 16 0.48 10.59 17.07
C PRO A 16 1.32 9.86 18.14
N TRP A 17 0.70 9.27 19.17
CA TRP A 17 1.38 8.58 20.28
C TRP A 17 1.69 7.10 20.02
N VAL A 18 0.77 6.36 19.39
CA VAL A 18 0.97 4.93 19.07
C VAL A 18 1.58 4.73 17.68
N ASN A 19 1.27 5.61 16.74
CA ASN A 19 1.76 5.59 15.37
C ASN A 19 3.03 6.45 15.28
N ARG A 20 4.04 6.10 16.09
CA ARG A 20 5.28 6.86 16.14
C ARG A 20 5.93 6.87 14.76
N VAL A 21 6.39 8.06 14.40
CA VAL A 21 6.93 8.44 13.10
C VAL A 21 8.33 7.81 12.87
N ASP A 22 8.96 7.39 13.96
CA ASP A 22 10.23 6.68 13.99
C ASP A 22 10.02 5.20 13.68
N PRO A 23 10.79 4.61 12.76
CA PRO A 23 12.00 5.17 12.12
C PRO A 23 11.70 6.11 10.94
N VAL A 24 12.49 7.17 10.81
CA VAL A 24 12.44 8.06 9.63
C VAL A 24 13.32 7.49 8.52
N VAL A 25 12.77 7.34 7.31
CA VAL A 25 13.47 6.84 6.12
C VAL A 25 13.57 7.96 5.10
N VAL A 26 14.80 8.40 4.76
CA VAL A 26 15.06 9.50 3.79
C VAL A 26 14.29 10.79 4.13
N GLY A 27 14.15 11.10 5.42
CA GLY A 27 13.42 12.28 5.90
C GLY A 27 11.90 12.13 5.94
N LEU A 28 11.35 10.95 5.60
CA LEU A 28 9.92 10.65 5.68
C LEU A 28 9.61 9.68 6.83
N PRO A 29 8.44 9.83 7.49
CA PRO A 29 7.92 8.81 8.40
C PRO A 29 7.91 7.41 7.78
N PHE A 30 8.24 6.36 8.55
CA PHE A 30 8.22 4.98 8.03
C PHE A 30 6.93 4.64 7.28
N LEU A 31 5.78 4.96 7.87
CA LEU A 31 4.48 4.68 7.26
C LEU A 31 4.22 5.49 5.99
N ALA A 32 4.61 6.77 5.96
CA ALA A 32 4.47 7.59 4.77
C ALA A 32 5.36 7.06 3.63
N PHE A 33 6.61 6.73 3.94
CA PHE A 33 7.53 6.08 3.00
C PHE A 33 6.95 4.76 2.49
N TRP A 34 6.46 3.91 3.39
CA TRP A 34 5.89 2.61 3.05
C TRP A 34 4.63 2.72 2.18
N LEU A 35 3.77 3.70 2.44
CA LEU A 35 2.58 3.99 1.63
C LEU A 35 2.97 4.46 0.22
N LEU A 36 3.99 5.31 0.09
CA LEU A 36 4.52 5.74 -1.21
C LEU A 36 5.07 4.55 -1.99
N VAL A 37 5.89 3.71 -1.35
CA VAL A 37 6.42 2.48 -1.96
C VAL A 37 5.27 1.58 -2.40
N SER A 38 4.27 1.33 -1.55
CA SER A 38 3.11 0.49 -1.88
C SER A 38 2.31 1.03 -3.06
N THR A 39 2.15 2.35 -3.12
CA THR A 39 1.47 3.05 -4.23
C THR A 39 2.19 2.82 -5.55
N LEU A 40 3.53 2.80 -5.55
CA LEU A 40 4.33 2.53 -6.76
C LEU A 40 4.41 1.03 -7.09
N VAL A 41 4.48 0.16 -6.07
CA VAL A 41 4.55 -1.30 -6.25
C VAL A 41 3.27 -1.84 -6.88
N THR A 42 2.11 -1.28 -6.56
CA THR A 42 0.81 -1.75 -7.08
C THR A 42 0.71 -1.73 -8.61
N PRO A 43 0.90 -0.59 -9.31
CA PRO A 43 0.84 -0.56 -10.77
C PRO A 43 1.97 -1.38 -11.40
N VAL A 44 3.14 -1.47 -10.77
CA VAL A 44 4.24 -2.33 -11.24
C VAL A 44 3.84 -3.81 -11.17
N ALA A 45 3.23 -4.25 -10.08
CA ALA A 45 2.74 -5.61 -9.92
C ALA A 45 1.65 -5.93 -10.95
N VAL A 46 0.68 -5.03 -11.15
CA VAL A 46 -0.37 -5.17 -12.17
C VAL A 46 0.23 -5.26 -13.57
N TRP A 47 1.21 -4.41 -13.88
CA TRP A 47 1.89 -4.43 -15.18
C TRP A 47 2.66 -5.74 -15.41
N LEU A 48 3.37 -6.24 -14.39
CA LEU A 48 4.06 -7.52 -14.45
C LEU A 48 3.08 -8.69 -14.63
N ALA A 49 1.96 -8.68 -13.92
CA ALA A 49 0.89 -9.67 -14.06
C ALA A 49 0.33 -9.66 -15.49
N TYR A 50 -0.03 -8.48 -16.01
CA TYR A 50 -0.51 -8.33 -17.39
C TYR A 50 0.49 -8.88 -18.42
N ARG A 51 1.78 -8.58 -18.25
CA ARG A 51 2.82 -9.09 -19.16
C ARG A 51 2.98 -10.61 -19.05
N GLY A 52 2.86 -11.18 -17.85
CA GLY A 52 2.86 -12.61 -17.60
C GLY A 52 1.71 -13.31 -18.31
N ASP A 53 0.49 -12.81 -18.12
CA ASP A 53 -0.72 -13.35 -18.74
C ASP A 53 -0.63 -13.32 -20.26
N ARG A 54 -0.19 -12.21 -20.84
CA ARG A 54 0.03 -12.10 -22.30
C ARG A 54 1.01 -13.14 -22.83
N ARG A 55 2.08 -13.45 -22.09
CA ARG A 55 3.06 -14.49 -22.47
C ARG A 55 2.45 -15.89 -22.38
N LEU A 56 1.66 -16.17 -21.34
CA LEU A 56 0.97 -17.43 -21.17
C LEU A 56 -0.06 -17.65 -22.29
N MET A 57 -0.84 -16.63 -22.63
CA MET A 57 -1.83 -16.71 -23.72
C MET A 57 -1.17 -16.99 -25.07
N LYS A 58 -0.03 -16.34 -25.38
CA LYS A 58 0.74 -16.65 -26.60
C LYS A 58 1.16 -18.11 -26.65
N ARG A 59 1.72 -18.65 -25.55
CA ARG A 59 2.13 -20.06 -25.48
C ARG A 59 0.96 -21.02 -25.70
N ARG A 60 -0.22 -20.73 -25.13
CA ARG A 60 -1.42 -21.56 -25.33
C ARG A 60 -1.89 -21.56 -26.78
N ALA A 61 -1.84 -20.41 -27.46
CA ALA A 61 -2.21 -20.30 -28.86
C ALA A 61 -1.25 -21.07 -29.80
N GLU A 62 0.04 -21.12 -29.46
CA GLU A 62 1.03 -21.94 -30.19
C GLU A 62 0.80 -23.45 -29.99
N VAL A 63 0.40 -23.89 -28.80
CA VAL A 63 0.16 -25.32 -28.50
C VAL A 63 -1.15 -25.84 -29.13
N ALA A 64 -2.15 -24.98 -29.31
CA ALA A 64 -3.44 -25.35 -29.88
C ALA A 64 -3.44 -25.43 -31.42
N LYS A 65 -2.35 -25.03 -32.08
CA LYS A 65 -2.17 -25.03 -33.53
C LYS A 65 -1.40 -26.26 -33.97
#